data_AF-A0A0R1W2G2-F1
#
_entry.id   AF-A0A0R1W2G2-F1
#
_cell.length_a   1.000
_cell.length_b   1.000
_cell.length_c   1.000
_cell.angle_alpha   90.00
_cell.angle_beta   90.00
_cell.angle_gamma   90.00
#
_symmetry.space_group_name_H-M   'P 1'
#
loop_
_entity.id
_entity.type
_entity.pdbx_description
1 polymer ?
#
loop_
_entity_poly.entity_id
_entity_poly.type
_entity_poly.pdbx_seq_one_letter_code
_entity_poly.pdbx_strand_id
1 'polypeptide(L)'
;MTKPIQRRELIDLVLTQTDAFEDYPFNGGNSHEQILWTIIKQKTNHKILAMIFEREGQLLIDLKLKPEQGAIMRHLRGCLSGLSYE
;
A
#
# COMPACT_ATOMS: atom_id res chain seq x y z
N MET A 1 -8.55 9.00 21.98
CA MET A 1 -8.88 8.98 20.53
C MET A 1 -7.56 8.98 19.78
N THR A 2 -7.19 7.89 19.11
CA THR A 2 -5.92 7.79 18.37
C THR A 2 -6.02 8.65 17.12
N LYS A 3 -5.03 9.53 16.88
CA LYS A 3 -4.95 10.34 15.66
C LYS A 3 -4.87 9.40 14.44
N PRO A 4 -5.67 9.63 13.37
CA PRO A 4 -5.52 8.86 12.13
C PRO A 4 -4.14 9.14 11.51
N ILE A 5 -3.50 8.07 11.02
CA ILE A 5 -2.21 8.18 10.31
C ILE A 5 -2.41 8.87 8.96
N GLN A 6 -1.52 9.79 8.63
CA GLN A 6 -1.54 10.50 7.34
C GLN A 6 -0.72 9.74 6.29
N ARG A 7 -1.00 9.98 5.00
CA ARG A 7 -0.31 9.31 3.87
C ARG A 7 1.21 9.32 4.02
N ARG A 8 1.81 10.49 4.28
CA ARG A 8 3.27 10.62 4.42
C ARG A 8 3.80 9.83 5.62
N GLU A 9 3.11 9.90 6.76
CA GLU A 9 3.48 9.14 7.97
C GLU A 9 3.47 7.62 7.71
N LEU A 10 2.49 7.13 6.94
CA LEU A 10 2.42 5.72 6.55
C LEU A 10 3.54 5.32 5.58
N ILE A 11 3.84 6.15 4.58
CA ILE A 11 4.95 5.93 3.64
C ILE A 11 6.28 5.85 4.41
N ASP A 12 6.56 6.84 5.25
CA ASP A 12 7.80 6.89 6.04
C ASP A 12 7.91 5.69 6.99
N LEU A 13 6.79 5.26 7.59
CA LEU A 13 6.78 4.04 8.40
C LEU A 13 7.18 2.81 7.59
N VAL A 14 6.65 2.62 6.38
CA VAL A 14 7.02 1.46 5.55
C VAL A 14 8.50 1.54 5.15
N LEU A 15 8.99 2.70 4.74
CA LEU A 15 10.37 2.89 4.33
C LEU A 15 11.37 2.73 5.48
N THR A 16 11.01 3.11 6.71
CA THR A 16 11.89 2.92 7.88
C THR A 16 11.99 1.47 8.34
N GLN A 17 10.97 0.66 8.05
CA GLN A 17 10.93 -0.75 8.42
C GLN A 17 11.46 -1.68 7.31
N THR A 18 11.75 -1.17 6.12
CA THR A 18 12.06 -2.00 4.95
C THR A 18 13.17 -1.38 4.10
N ASP A 19 13.97 -2.20 3.42
CA ASP A 19 14.95 -1.70 2.44
C ASP A 19 14.28 -1.46 1.07
N ALA A 20 13.51 -0.38 0.99
CA ALA A 20 12.64 -0.07 -0.14
C ALA A 20 12.74 1.40 -0.56
N PHE A 21 12.06 1.75 -1.66
CA PHE A 21 11.96 3.11 -2.18
C PHE A 21 10.58 3.36 -2.79
N GLU A 22 10.19 4.64 -2.87
CA GLU A 22 8.94 5.09 -3.50
C GLU A 22 9.05 5.12 -5.03
N ASP A 23 7.99 4.71 -5.71
CA ASP A 23 7.84 4.74 -7.16
C ASP A 23 6.38 5.06 -7.53
N TYR A 24 6.16 5.60 -8.72
CA TYR A 24 4.89 6.17 -9.16
C TYR A 24 4.49 5.75 -10.59
N PRO A 25 4.55 4.45 -10.95
CA PRO A 25 4.35 4.00 -12.32
C PRO A 25 2.91 4.17 -12.85
N PHE A 26 1.92 4.34 -11.96
CA PHE A 26 0.49 4.35 -12.32
C PHE A 26 -0.14 5.74 -12.36
N ASN A 27 0.60 6.80 -12.00
CA ASN A 27 0.06 8.17 -11.91
C ASN A 27 0.20 8.97 -13.21
N GLY A 28 0.28 8.28 -14.36
CA GLY A 28 0.47 8.90 -15.68
C GLY A 28 -0.84 9.42 -16.31
N GLY A 29 -0.73 10.42 -17.19
CA GLY A 29 -1.86 11.15 -17.77
C GLY A 29 -2.78 10.39 -18.74
N ASN A 30 -2.47 9.13 -19.06
CA ASN A 30 -3.32 8.26 -19.90
C ASN A 30 -4.17 7.28 -19.07
N SER A 31 -4.05 7.31 -17.74
CA SER A 31 -4.83 6.44 -16.88
C SER A 31 -6.23 7.04 -16.66
N HIS A 32 -7.28 6.27 -16.91
CA HIS A 32 -8.64 6.62 -16.47
C HIS A 32 -8.79 6.54 -14.93
N GLU A 33 -7.71 6.17 -14.26
CA GLU A 33 -7.65 5.89 -12.85
C GLU A 33 -7.53 7.19 -12.05
N GLN A 34 -8.55 7.47 -11.24
CA GLN A 34 -8.60 8.64 -10.37
C GLN A 34 -7.80 8.45 -9.07
N ILE A 35 -7.18 7.28 -8.91
CA ILE A 35 -6.46 6.89 -7.70
C ILE A 35 -5.01 7.33 -7.84
N LEU A 36 -4.56 8.13 -6.86
CA LEU A 36 -3.14 8.46 -6.71
C LEU A 36 -2.43 7.32 -5.99
N TRP A 37 -1.60 6.59 -6.72
CA TRP A 37 -0.81 5.47 -6.21
C TRP A 37 0.54 5.92 -5.68
N THR A 38 0.93 5.41 -4.51
CA THR A 38 2.32 5.36 -4.07
C THR A 38 2.75 3.90 -4.02
N ILE A 39 3.68 3.52 -4.89
CA ILE A 39 4.19 2.16 -4.96
C ILE A 39 5.51 2.09 -4.19
N ILE A 40 5.62 1.15 -3.27
CA ILE A 40 6.86 0.90 -2.54
C ILE A 40 7.51 -0.36 -3.12
N LYS A 41 8.74 -0.24 -3.63
CA LYS A 41 9.49 -1.34 -4.25
C LYS A 41 10.73 -1.70 -3.44
N GLN A 42 11.03 -3.00 -3.34
CA GLN A 42 12.28 -3.46 -2.72
C GLN A 42 13.49 -3.01 -3.56
N LYS A 43 14.55 -2.50 -2.92
CA LYS A 43 15.77 -2.08 -3.65
C LYS A 43 16.49 -3.23 -4.34
N THR A 44 16.47 -4.42 -3.73
CA THR A 44 17.24 -5.59 -4.20
C THR A 44 16.75 -6.16 -5.53
N ASN A 45 15.44 -6.14 -5.79
CA ASN A 45 14.84 -6.80 -6.94
C ASN A 45 13.72 -5.99 -7.63
N HIS A 46 13.45 -4.77 -7.16
CA HIS A 46 12.44 -3.85 -7.70
C HIS A 46 11.00 -4.39 -7.71
N LYS A 47 10.72 -5.48 -6.99
CA LYS A 47 9.37 -6.00 -6.84
C LYS A 47 8.55 -5.10 -5.92
N ILE A 48 7.29 -4.90 -6.28
CA ILE A 48 6.30 -4.21 -5.45
C ILE A 48 6.19 -4.93 -4.11
N LEU A 49 6.39 -4.17 -3.04
CA LEU A 49 6.26 -4.58 -1.64
C LEU A 49 4.90 -4.12 -1.07
N ALA A 50 4.55 -2.86 -1.32
CA ALA A 50 3.31 -2.25 -0.87
C ALA A 50 2.74 -1.28 -1.90
N MET A 51 1.42 -1.09 -1.86
CA MET A 51 0.71 -0.07 -2.65
C MET A 51 -0.13 0.77 -1.68
N ILE A 52 0.16 2.07 -1.58
CA ILE A 52 -0.54 3.00 -0.70
C ILE A 52 -1.38 3.94 -1.57
N PHE A 53 -2.65 4.10 -1.22
CA PHE A 53 -3.59 4.88 -2.01
C PHE A 53 -4.80 5.30 -1.17
N GLU A 54 -5.62 6.21 -1.69
CA GLU A 54 -6.88 6.58 -1.07
C GLU A 54 -8.06 6.12 -1.93
N ARG A 55 -9.10 5.60 -1.27
CA ARG A 55 -10.37 5.24 -1.90
C ARG A 55 -11.50 5.54 -0.93
N GLU A 56 -12.56 6.18 -1.42
CA GLU A 56 -13.76 6.50 -0.61
C GLU A 56 -13.42 7.25 0.71
N GLY A 57 -12.42 8.14 0.66
CA GLY A 57 -11.96 8.92 1.81
C GLY A 57 -11.13 8.13 2.83
N GLN A 58 -10.76 6.89 2.54
CA GLN A 58 -9.93 6.04 3.40
C GLN A 58 -8.53 5.85 2.81
N LEU A 59 -7.51 6.03 3.65
CA LEU A 59 -6.13 5.66 3.33
C LEU A 59 -5.97 4.15 3.47
N LEU A 60 -5.59 3.50 2.37
CA LEU A 60 -5.43 2.06 2.26
C LEU A 60 -3.97 1.71 1.95
N ILE A 61 -3.56 0.54 2.41
CA ILE A 61 -2.30 -0.08 2.04
C ILE A 61 -2.54 -1.54 1.68
N ASP A 62 -2.14 -1.91 0.47
CA ASP A 62 -2.03 -3.30 0.06
C ASP A 62 -0.61 -3.80 0.35
N LEU A 63 -0.51 -4.96 1.01
CA LEU A 63 0.75 -5.53 1.48
C LEU A 63 0.90 -6.96 0.98
N LYS A 64 2.09 -7.28 0.48
CA LYS A 64 2.46 -8.68 0.25
C LYS A 64 2.77 -9.35 1.58
N LEU A 65 2.00 -10.38 1.89
CA LEU A 65 2.15 -11.21 3.08
C LEU A 65 2.45 -12.65 2.69
N LYS A 66 3.07 -13.40 3.61
CA LYS A 66 3.08 -14.87 3.49
C LYS A 66 1.66 -15.41 3.66
N PRO A 67 1.31 -16.57 3.06
CA PRO A 67 -0.04 -17.12 3.15
C PRO A 67 -0.58 -17.25 4.58
N GLU A 68 0.27 -17.66 5.53
CA GLU A 68 -0.10 -17.84 6.94
C GLU A 68 -0.42 -16.50 7.61
N GLN A 69 0.35 -15.45 7.28
CA GLN A 69 0.10 -14.09 7.76
C GLN A 69 -1.20 -13.54 7.18
N GLY A 70 -1.46 -13.78 5.89
CA GLY A 70 -2.71 -13.38 5.24
C GLY A 70 -3.95 -14.01 5.90
N ALA A 71 -3.86 -15.29 6.29
CA ALA A 71 -4.94 -15.96 7.02
C ALA A 71 -5.25 -15.28 8.37
N ILE A 72 -4.21 -14.92 9.13
CA ILE A 72 -4.36 -14.20 10.40
C ILE A 72 -4.97 -12.82 10.20
N MET A 73 -4.43 -12.05 9.24
CA MET A 73 -4.79 -10.63 9.07
C MET A 73 -6.24 -10.45 8.62
N ARG A 74 -6.82 -11.38 7.85
CA ARG A 74 -8.24 -11.32 7.44
C ARG A 74 -9.23 -11.34 8.60
N HIS A 75 -8.82 -11.79 9.78
CA HIS A 75 -9.66 -11.78 10.98
C HIS A 75 -9.58 -10.46 11.75
N LEU A 76 -8.68 -9.55 11.38
CA LEU A 76 -8.55 -8.24 12.01
C LEU A 76 -9.50 -7.23 11.37
N ARG A 77 -10.11 -6.37 12.20
CA ARG A 77 -10.98 -5.29 11.73
C ARG A 77 -10.17 -4.32 10.86
N GLY A 78 -10.70 -3.97 9.70
CA GLY A 78 -10.08 -3.04 8.76
C GLY A 78 -9.13 -3.69 7.76
N CYS A 79 -8.97 -5.02 7.79
CA CYS A 79 -8.25 -5.77 6.76
C CYS A 79 -9.23 -6.31 5.71
N LEU A 80 -8.93 -6.04 4.45
CA LEU A 80 -9.67 -6.54 3.29
C LEU A 80 -8.78 -7.56 2.54
N SER A 81 -9.39 -8.46 1.78
CA SER A 81 -8.63 -9.26 0.81
C SER A 81 -8.00 -8.33 -0.24
N GLY A 82 -6.81 -8.71 -0.74
CA GLY A 82 -6.09 -7.93 -1.74
C GLY A 82 -7.00 -7.53 -2.91
N LEU A 83 -6.95 -6.25 -3.28
CA LEU A 83 -7.76 -5.70 -4.35
C LEU A 83 -7.15 -6.12 -5.69
N SER A 84 -7.87 -6.96 -6.43
CA SER A 84 -7.60 -7.16 -7.86
C SER A 84 -8.16 -5.96 -8.61
N TYR A 85 -7.29 -5.20 -9.27
CA TYR A 85 -7.69 -4.15 -10.21
C TYR A 85 -8.00 -4.86 -11.54
N GLU A 86 -9.29 -5.00 -11.87
CA GLU A 86 -9.76 -5.39 -13.22
C GLU A 86 -9.75 -4.18 -14.17
#